data_AF-A0A7X8G4I5-F1
#
_entry.id   AF-A0A7X8G4I5-F1
#
_cell.length_a   1.000
_cell.length_b   1.000
_cell.length_c   1.000
_cell.angle_alpha   90.00
_cell.angle_beta   90.00
_cell.angle_gamma   90.00
#
_symmetry.space_group_name_H-M   'P 1'
#
loop_
_entity.id
_entity.type
_entity.pdbx_description
1 polymer ?
#
loop_
_entity_poly.entity_id
_entity_poly.type
_entity_poly.pdbx_seq_one_letter_code
_entity_poly.pdbx_strand_id
1 'polypeptide(L)'
;MNEEQKIIELKKKINHYDFREKEREIKEQKRINKMTAPIKKKRKFNVINFLFLVFLVYFAFTAFNQYEMLLDLNSQIEEKKILKAEIEKEAMELKSDVEKLNEEEALMEIVEKIARDQYKMVKPNETIYIDKNKNDNKLIQGIGSQKDLINE
;
A
#
# COMPACT_ATOMS: atom_id res chain seq x y z
N MET A 1 -86.35 -1.10 -48.39
CA MET A 1 -85.27 -1.72 -47.59
C MET A 1 -85.84 -2.97 -46.91
N ASN A 2 -85.18 -4.11 -47.08
CA ASN A 2 -85.57 -5.39 -46.47
C ASN A 2 -85.43 -5.29 -44.92
N GLU A 3 -86.35 -5.87 -44.16
CA GLU A 3 -86.36 -5.78 -42.68
C GLU A 3 -85.08 -6.34 -42.06
N GLU A 4 -84.53 -7.38 -42.67
CA GLU A 4 -83.26 -7.98 -42.26
C GLU A 4 -82.10 -6.99 -42.33
N GLN A 5 -82.07 -6.13 -43.35
CA GLN A 5 -81.03 -5.11 -43.51
C GLN A 5 -81.12 -4.05 -42.40
N LYS A 6 -82.33 -3.65 -42.01
CA LYS A 6 -82.55 -2.73 -40.89
C LYS A 6 -82.09 -3.34 -39.56
N ILE A 7 -82.35 -4.64 -39.34
CA ILE A 7 -81.90 -5.36 -38.13
C ILE A 7 -80.38 -5.44 -38.08
N ILE A 8 -79.72 -5.71 -39.21
CA ILE A 8 -78.24 -5.76 -39.30
C ILE A 8 -77.63 -4.38 -39.01
N GLU A 9 -78.21 -3.31 -39.56
CA GLU A 9 -77.73 -1.95 -39.36
C GLU A 9 -77.92 -1.48 -37.91
N LEU A 10 -79.06 -1.79 -37.29
CA LEU A 10 -79.32 -1.51 -35.88
C LEU A 10 -78.35 -2.29 -34.97
N LYS A 11 -78.13 -3.58 -35.24
CA LYS A 11 -77.13 -4.39 -34.49
C LYS A 11 -75.71 -3.85 -34.63
N LYS A 12 -75.33 -3.34 -35.81
CA LYS A 12 -74.02 -2.71 -36.05
C LYS A 12 -73.90 -1.37 -35.33
N LYS A 13 -74.96 -0.56 -35.32
CA LYS A 13 -75.01 0.73 -34.63
C LYS A 13 -74.96 0.57 -33.11
N ILE A 14 -75.66 -0.42 -32.56
CA ILE A 14 -75.61 -0.79 -31.13
C ILE A 14 -74.20 -1.24 -30.76
N ASN A 15 -73.62 -2.21 -31.49
CA ASN A 15 -72.23 -2.65 -31.23
C ASN A 15 -71.22 -1.50 -31.29
N HIS A 16 -71.39 -0.54 -32.21
CA HIS A 16 -70.49 0.60 -32.32
C HIS A 16 -70.72 1.65 -31.22
N TYR A 17 -71.97 1.86 -30.81
CA TYR A 17 -72.32 2.78 -29.72
C TYR A 17 -71.82 2.26 -28.38
N ASP A 18 -72.07 0.99 -28.07
CA ASP A 18 -71.61 0.29 -26.86
C ASP A 18 -70.08 0.30 -26.78
N PHE A 19 -69.39 0.13 -27.92
CA PHE A 19 -67.94 0.21 -27.98
C PHE A 19 -67.44 1.63 -27.63
N ARG A 20 -68.10 2.67 -28.15
CA ARG A 20 -67.74 4.07 -27.87
C ARG A 20 -68.03 4.46 -26.42
N GLU A 21 -69.04 3.88 -25.78
CA GLU A 21 -69.30 4.07 -24.35
C GLU A 21 -68.24 3.36 -23.50
N LYS A 22 -67.92 2.10 -23.80
CA LYS A 22 -66.82 1.38 -23.12
C LYS A 22 -65.48 2.11 -23.24
N GLU A 23 -65.17 2.67 -24.39
CA GLU A 23 -63.95 3.48 -24.55
C GLU A 23 -63.95 4.74 -23.67
N ARG A 24 -65.12 5.38 -23.50
CA ARG A 24 -65.27 6.55 -22.63
C ARG A 24 -65.12 6.16 -21.16
N GLU A 25 -65.77 5.09 -20.73
CA GLU A 25 -65.64 4.54 -19.38
C GLU A 25 -64.21 4.13 -19.05
N ILE A 26 -63.50 3.46 -19.97
CA ILE A 26 -62.09 3.10 -19.78
C ILE A 26 -61.21 4.35 -19.67
N LYS A 27 -61.49 5.40 -20.47
CA LYS A 27 -60.76 6.67 -20.38
C LYS A 27 -61.04 7.40 -19.06
N GLU A 28 -62.28 7.38 -18.58
CA GLU A 28 -62.67 7.97 -17.30
C GLU A 28 -62.09 7.19 -16.11
N GLN A 29 -62.15 5.86 -16.13
CA GLN A 29 -61.50 5.02 -15.13
C GLN A 29 -59.99 5.24 -15.10
N LYS A 30 -59.33 5.35 -16.26
CA LYS A 30 -57.89 5.68 -16.33
C LYS A 30 -57.58 7.06 -15.78
N ARG A 31 -58.45 8.05 -16.00
CA ARG A 31 -58.32 9.40 -15.42
C ARG A 31 -58.49 9.39 -13.91
N ILE A 32 -59.53 8.72 -13.41
CA ILE A 32 -59.79 8.56 -11.98
C ILE A 32 -58.63 7.82 -11.33
N ASN A 33 -58.19 6.69 -11.87
CA ASN A 33 -57.06 5.91 -11.35
C ASN A 33 -55.74 6.70 -11.37
N LYS A 34 -55.54 7.62 -12.33
CA LYS A 34 -54.38 8.52 -12.36
C LYS A 34 -54.50 9.65 -11.32
N MET A 35 -55.70 10.13 -11.04
CA MET A 35 -55.98 11.16 -10.03
C MET A 35 -55.95 10.60 -8.60
N THR A 36 -56.40 9.35 -8.41
CA THR A 36 -56.39 8.64 -7.12
C THR A 36 -55.08 7.88 -6.87
N ALA A 37 -54.18 7.81 -7.87
CA ALA A 37 -52.87 7.23 -7.69
C ALA A 37 -52.14 7.97 -6.56
N PRO A 38 -51.63 7.25 -5.54
CA PRO A 38 -50.92 7.89 -4.45
C PRO A 38 -49.69 8.62 -5.01
N ILE A 39 -49.59 9.92 -4.74
CA ILE A 39 -48.41 10.71 -5.06
C ILE A 39 -47.22 10.02 -4.40
N LYS A 40 -46.35 9.39 -5.20
CA LYS A 40 -45.13 8.77 -4.69
C LYS A 40 -44.33 9.86 -3.97
N LYS A 41 -44.28 9.81 -2.64
CA LYS A 41 -43.41 10.68 -1.85
C LYS A 41 -41.99 10.49 -2.38
N LYS A 42 -41.41 11.56 -2.94
CA LYS A 42 -39.99 11.56 -3.31
C LYS A 42 -39.20 11.23 -2.04
N ARG A 43 -38.40 10.17 -2.10
CA ARG A 43 -37.53 9.76 -1.00
C ARG A 43 -36.61 10.95 -0.72
N LYS A 44 -36.77 11.60 0.44
CA LYS A 44 -35.89 12.72 0.82
C LYS A 44 -34.49 12.13 0.95
N PHE A 45 -33.55 12.62 0.14
CA PHE A 45 -32.17 12.19 0.23
C PHE A 45 -31.62 12.75 1.55
N ASN A 46 -31.15 11.87 2.43
CA ASN A 46 -30.59 12.28 3.71
C ASN A 46 -29.19 12.84 3.47
N VAL A 47 -29.10 14.12 3.11
CA VAL A 47 -27.83 14.82 2.79
C VAL A 47 -26.84 14.71 3.95
N ILE A 48 -27.31 14.68 5.20
CA ILE A 48 -26.49 14.48 6.39
C ILE A 48 -25.78 13.11 6.35
N ASN A 49 -26.51 12.03 6.04
CA ASN A 49 -25.92 10.69 5.94
C ASN A 49 -24.93 10.60 4.78
N PHE A 50 -25.20 11.30 3.67
CA PHE A 50 -24.28 11.36 2.55
C PHE A 50 -23.00 12.13 2.90
N LEU A 51 -23.10 13.29 3.54
CA LEU A 51 -21.94 14.04 4.02
C LEU A 51 -21.13 13.23 5.04
N PHE A 52 -21.80 12.52 5.94
CA PHE A 52 -21.14 11.65 6.91
C PHE A 52 -20.41 10.49 6.22
N LEU A 53 -20.98 9.91 5.17
CA LEU A 53 -20.31 8.87 4.38
C LEU A 53 -19.06 9.40 3.69
N VAL A 54 -19.13 10.58 3.07
CA VAL A 54 -17.97 11.23 2.43
C VAL A 54 -16.89 11.54 3.48
N PHE A 55 -17.29 12.04 4.65
CA PHE A 55 -16.38 12.27 5.77
C PHE A 55 -15.69 10.99 6.23
N LEU A 56 -16.43 9.89 6.38
CA LEU A 56 -15.85 8.59 6.77
C LEU A 56 -14.84 8.08 5.75
N VAL A 57 -15.13 8.20 4.45
CA VAL A 57 -14.21 7.80 3.39
C VAL A 57 -12.95 8.66 3.42
N TYR A 58 -13.09 9.97 3.55
CA TYR A 58 -11.95 10.89 3.66
C TYR A 58 -11.11 10.61 4.92
N PHE A 59 -11.77 10.37 6.05
CA PHE A 59 -11.12 10.05 7.32
C PHE A 59 -10.37 8.73 7.23
N ALA A 60 -10.99 7.68 6.67
CA ALA A 60 -10.33 6.40 6.46
C ALA A 60 -9.09 6.57 5.56
N PHE A 61 -9.23 7.24 4.40
CA PHE A 61 -8.11 7.51 3.51
C PHE A 61 -6.97 8.26 4.20
N THR A 62 -7.29 9.29 4.97
CA THR A 62 -6.31 10.08 5.72
C THR A 62 -5.62 9.22 6.79
N ALA A 63 -6.38 8.43 7.55
CA ALA A 63 -5.86 7.56 8.60
C ALA A 63 -4.94 6.47 8.03
N PHE A 64 -5.29 5.84 6.91
CA PHE A 64 -4.43 4.86 6.24
C PHE A 64 -3.09 5.48 5.80
N ASN A 65 -3.11 6.65 5.14
CA ASN A 65 -1.88 7.32 4.73
C ASN A 65 -1.00 7.72 5.93
N GLN A 66 -1.62 8.19 7.02
CA GLN A 66 -0.88 8.54 8.25
C GLN A 66 -0.30 7.31 8.94
N TYR A 67 -1.01 6.17 8.91
CA TYR A 67 -0.54 4.93 9.50
C TYR A 67 0.72 4.39 8.79
N GLU A 68 0.71 4.35 7.46
CA GLU A 68 1.88 3.94 6.66
C GLU A 68 3.09 4.84 6.94
N MET A 69 2.88 6.16 6.97
CA MET A 69 3.94 7.12 7.29
C MET A 69 4.52 6.91 8.69
N LEU A 70 3.67 6.62 9.68
CA LEU A 70 4.13 6.35 11.05
C LEU A 70 4.91 5.04 11.15
N LEU A 71 4.51 4.00 10.43
CA LEU A 71 5.25 2.74 10.38
C LEU A 71 6.66 2.94 9.79
N ASP A 72 6.75 3.64 8.66
CA ASP A 72 8.03 3.94 8.02
C ASP A 72 8.94 4.78 8.94
N LEU A 73 8.40 5.84 9.54
CA LEU A 73 9.15 6.68 10.48
C LEU A 73 9.64 5.88 11.70
N ASN A 74 8.82 5.00 12.26
CA ASN A 74 9.22 4.17 13.39
C ASN A 74 10.32 3.17 12.99
N SER A 75 10.23 2.59 11.80
CA SER A 75 11.28 1.71 11.27
C SER A 75 12.61 2.45 11.14
N GLN A 76 12.61 3.65 10.55
CA GLN A 76 13.80 4.48 10.42
C GLN A 76 14.37 4.92 11.77
N ILE A 77 13.52 5.18 12.78
CA ILE A 77 13.96 5.51 14.13
C ILE A 77 14.66 4.31 14.78
N GLU A 78 14.09 3.11 14.66
CA GLU A 78 14.70 1.89 15.20
C GLU A 78 16.04 1.58 14.53
N GLU A 79 16.13 1.68 13.20
CA GLU A 79 17.40 1.51 12.48
C GLU A 79 18.46 2.51 12.94
N LYS A 80 18.10 3.79 13.06
CA LYS A 80 19.02 4.82 13.56
C LYS A 80 19.42 4.62 15.01
N LYS A 81 18.55 4.06 15.85
CA LYS A 81 18.92 3.71 17.24
C LYS A 81 19.94 2.58 17.28
N ILE A 82 19.77 1.55 16.46
CA ILE A 82 20.73 0.44 16.35
C ILE A 82 22.07 0.97 15.88
N LEU A 83 22.08 1.73 14.78
CA LEU A 83 23.30 2.35 14.26
C LEU A 83 23.98 3.24 15.30
N LYS A 84 23.20 4.05 16.02
CA LYS A 84 23.72 4.92 17.08
C LYS A 84 24.35 4.10 18.21
N ALA A 85 23.72 3.01 18.63
CA ALA A 85 24.26 2.14 19.68
C ALA A 85 25.56 1.45 19.24
N GLU A 86 25.65 1.04 17.98
CA GLU A 86 26.88 0.48 17.40
C GLU A 86 28.01 1.51 17.37
N ILE A 87 27.73 2.73 16.90
CA ILE A 87 28.69 3.84 16.87
C ILE A 87 29.12 4.24 18.30
N GLU A 88 28.20 4.29 19.25
CA GLU A 88 28.52 4.60 20.65
C GLU A 88 29.42 3.53 21.27
N LYS A 89 29.20 2.24 20.94
CA LYS A 89 30.07 1.15 21.36
C LYS A 89 31.46 1.27 20.75
N GLU A 90 31.55 1.48 19.43
CA GLU A 90 32.83 1.69 18.74
C GLU A 90 33.58 2.90 19.31
N ALA A 91 32.89 4.02 19.54
CA ALA A 91 33.48 5.21 20.14
C ALA A 91 33.98 4.96 21.58
N MET A 92 33.29 4.12 22.35
CA MET A 92 33.73 3.73 23.69
C MET A 92 34.96 2.83 23.66
N GLU A 93 34.99 1.86 22.73
CA GLU A 93 36.17 1.02 22.50
C GLU A 93 37.38 1.85 22.08
N LEU A 94 37.22 2.75 21.11
CA LEU A 94 38.29 3.67 20.69
C LEU A 94 38.77 4.56 21.83
N LYS A 95 37.86 5.08 22.67
CA LYS A 95 38.27 5.88 23.84
C LYS A 95 39.08 5.06 24.83
N SER A 96 38.66 3.83 25.11
CA SER A 96 39.43 2.92 25.97
C SER A 96 40.81 2.62 25.39
N ASP A 97 40.90 2.39 24.08
CA ASP A 97 42.17 2.16 23.40
C ASP A 97 43.08 3.40 23.51
N VAL A 98 42.53 4.61 23.36
CA VAL A 98 43.28 5.87 23.52
C VAL A 98 43.79 6.06 24.96
N GLU A 99 42.98 5.76 25.97
CA GLU A 99 43.39 5.84 27.38
C GLU A 99 44.57 4.91 27.68
N LYS A 100 44.53 3.70 27.11
CA LYS A 100 45.58 2.68 27.21
C LYS A 100 46.87 3.03 26.48
N LEU A 101 46.87 3.97 25.54
CA LEU A 101 48.10 4.42 24.85
C LEU A 101 49.14 5.01 25.82
N ASN A 102 48.73 5.42 27.02
CA ASN A 102 49.65 5.91 28.05
C ASN A 102 50.43 4.77 28.75
N GLU A 103 50.01 3.52 28.57
CA GLU A 103 50.66 2.33 29.11
C GLU A 103 51.46 1.64 27.99
N GLU A 104 52.76 1.46 28.20
CA GLU A 104 53.68 0.97 27.17
C GLU A 104 53.34 -0.45 26.66
N GLU A 105 52.86 -1.31 27.56
CA GLU A 105 52.44 -2.69 27.24
C GLU A 105 51.16 -2.72 26.40
N ALA A 106 50.18 -1.88 26.74
CA ALA A 106 48.92 -1.79 26.01
C ALA A 106 49.07 -1.09 24.65
N LEU A 107 50.00 -0.14 24.53
CA LEU A 107 50.39 0.44 23.24
C LEU A 107 50.94 -0.64 22.28
N MET A 108 51.78 -1.54 22.78
CA MET A 108 52.36 -2.61 21.95
C MET A 108 51.28 -3.58 21.45
N GLU A 109 50.29 -3.90 22.27
CA GLU A 109 49.14 -4.73 21.88
C GLU A 109 48.29 -4.06 20.78
N ILE A 110 48.00 -2.76 20.91
CA ILE A 110 47.24 -1.99 19.92
C ILE A 110 48.00 -1.94 18.57
N VAL A 111 49.31 -1.69 18.61
CA VAL A 111 50.15 -1.67 17.40
C VAL A 111 50.18 -3.03 16.72
N GLU A 112 50.31 -4.12 17.49
CA GLU A 112 50.28 -5.48 16.95
C GLU A 112 48.91 -5.79 16.30
N LYS A 113 47.81 -5.41 16.95
CA LYS A 113 46.46 -5.57 16.41
C LYS A 113 46.29 -4.85 15.08
N ILE A 114 46.68 -3.56 15.01
CA ILE A 114 46.63 -2.78 13.76
C ILE A 114 47.53 -3.41 12.68
N ALA A 115 48.74 -3.83 13.03
CA ALA A 115 49.68 -4.43 12.09
C ALA A 115 49.14 -5.75 11.50
N ARG A 116 48.52 -6.61 12.32
CA ARG A 116 47.92 -7.87 11.86
C ARG A 116 46.60 -7.65 11.09
N ASP A 117 45.73 -6.76 11.57
CA ASP A 117 44.40 -6.58 10.99
C ASP A 117 44.44 -5.80 9.68
N GLN A 118 45.07 -4.63 9.69
CA GLN A 118 45.09 -3.67 8.57
C GLN A 118 46.24 -3.92 7.60
N TYR A 119 47.40 -4.37 8.09
CA TYR A 119 48.59 -4.52 7.26
C TYR A 119 48.97 -5.98 7.00
N LYS A 120 48.31 -6.95 7.65
CA LYS A 120 48.63 -8.38 7.58
C LYS A 120 50.11 -8.66 7.84
N MET A 121 50.75 -7.82 8.65
CA MET A 121 52.12 -7.98 9.09
C MET A 121 52.18 -9.02 10.20
N VAL A 122 53.30 -9.73 10.25
CA VAL A 122 53.58 -10.77 11.26
C VAL A 122 54.99 -10.62 11.78
N LYS A 123 55.27 -11.19 12.96
CA LYS A 123 56.61 -11.16 13.54
C LYS A 123 57.58 -11.98 12.67
N PRO A 124 58.89 -11.70 12.75
CA PRO A 124 59.89 -12.54 12.10
C PRO A 124 59.68 -14.01 12.47
N ASN A 125 59.67 -14.89 11.47
CA ASN A 125 59.43 -16.35 11.58
C ASN A 125 57.98 -16.78 11.83
N GLU A 126 56.99 -15.88 11.76
CA GLU A 126 55.57 -16.25 11.70
C GLU A 126 55.09 -16.29 10.24
N THR A 127 54.13 -17.17 9.93
CA THR A 127 53.52 -17.27 8.58
C THR A 127 52.03 -16.96 8.70
N ILE A 128 51.50 -16.10 7.82
CA ILE A 128 50.07 -15.78 7.74
C ILE A 128 49.45 -16.45 6.51
N TYR A 129 48.29 -17.07 6.69
CA TYR A 129 47.49 -17.59 5.58
C TYR A 129 46.50 -16.52 5.13
N ILE A 130 46.52 -16.18 3.85
CA ILE A 130 45.63 -15.15 3.27
C ILE A 130 44.79 -15.83 2.20
N ASP A 131 43.48 -15.79 2.40
CA ASP A 131 42.52 -16.26 1.40
C ASP A 131 42.47 -15.25 0.25
N LYS A 132 42.78 -15.72 -0.97
CA LYS A 132 42.82 -14.90 -2.19
C LYS A 132 41.42 -14.43 -2.61
N ASN A 133 40.37 -15.15 -2.22
CA ASN A 133 38.99 -14.89 -2.65
C ASN A 133 38.23 -13.96 -1.69
N LYS A 134 38.80 -13.62 -0.54
CA LYS A 134 38.17 -12.80 0.52
C LYS A 134 39.09 -11.69 1.00
N ASN A 135 39.59 -10.85 0.09
CA ASN A 135 40.61 -9.87 0.45
C ASN A 135 40.17 -8.41 0.24
N ASP A 136 39.92 -7.71 1.34
CA ASP A 136 39.58 -6.29 1.38
C ASP A 136 40.83 -5.38 1.46
N ASN A 137 42.05 -5.96 1.59
CA ASN A 137 43.28 -5.19 1.77
C ASN A 137 43.88 -4.66 0.46
N LYS A 138 44.12 -3.34 0.43
CA LYS A 138 44.72 -2.62 -0.71
C LYS A 138 46.14 -3.05 -1.07
N LEU A 139 46.92 -3.57 -0.11
CA LEU A 139 48.33 -3.95 -0.32
C LEU A 139 48.53 -5.30 -1.03
N ILE A 140 47.49 -6.13 -1.08
CA ILE A 140 47.54 -7.52 -1.57
C ILE A 140 46.67 -7.69 -2.83
N GLN A 141 46.03 -6.60 -3.30
CA GLN A 141 45.30 -6.58 -4.57
C GLN A 141 46.26 -6.98 -5.71
N GLY A 142 46.00 -8.14 -6.33
CA GLY A 142 46.83 -8.70 -7.41
C GLY A 142 47.59 -9.98 -7.08
N ILE A 143 47.54 -10.49 -5.83
CA ILE A 143 48.12 -11.80 -5.49
C ILE A 143 47.11 -12.93 -5.81
N GLY A 144 46.93 -13.21 -7.10
CA GLY A 144 46.09 -14.32 -7.59
C GLY A 144 46.24 -14.50 -9.10
N SER A 145 46.38 -15.74 -9.57
CA SER A 145 46.39 -16.01 -11.01
C SER A 145 44.94 -16.00 -11.52
N GLN A 146 44.64 -15.27 -12.60
CA GLN A 146 43.31 -15.27 -13.25
C GLN A 146 42.81 -16.69 -13.60
N LYS A 147 43.70 -17.68 -13.68
CA LYS A 147 43.37 -19.08 -13.95
C LYS A 147 42.67 -19.79 -12.81
N ASP A 148 42.78 -19.29 -11.57
CA ASP A 148 42.22 -19.91 -10.38
C ASP A 148 40.73 -19.53 -10.15
N LEU A 149 40.20 -18.53 -10.88
CA LEU A 149 38.82 -18.05 -10.78
C LEU A 149 37.85 -18.75 -11.74
N ILE A 150 38.35 -19.61 -12.64
CA ILE A 150 37.58 -20.20 -13.74
C ILE A 150 37.11 -21.64 -13.40
N ASN A 151 37.58 -22.21 -12.28
CA ASN A 151 37.21 -23.55 -11.84
C ASN A 151 36.42 -23.54 -10.52
N GLU A 152 35.29 -22.82 -10.50
CA GLU A 152 34.18 -23.10 -9.56
C GLU A 152 32.84 -22.92 -10.28
#